data_AF-A0A2V5T2K6-F1
#
_entry.id   AF-A0A2V5T2K6-F1
#
_cell.length_a   1.000
_cell.length_b   1.000
_cell.length_c   1.000
_cell.angle_alpha   90.00
_cell.angle_beta   90.00
_cell.angle_gamma   90.00
#
_symmetry.space_group_name_H-M   'P 1'
#
loop_
_entity.id
_entity.type
_entity.pdbx_description
1 polymer ?
#
loop_
_entity_poly.entity_id
_entity_poly.type
_entity_poly.pdbx_seq_one_letter_code
_entity_poly.pdbx_strand_id
1 'polypeptide(L)'
;MQFSRVTGAVVLLALIFGALVSIKVSRAQSAVEEQIVVTGEEVPSAYGAPPGFSRSRFSPTTTAYVLPPGAVYAGIIYEGDAFRHGPPDHLFTEEVEVGLPHRFGVAFELSQERFNGDFQNKSFSVEARYALADWNKIPLNPTLFAEYKFGTGRILHGERPPEEEMANEEMARRQHLNLEPFDEEAEMEAEANPKMPDAYEFRLLLAEDFGERVEWAMNWFFEQEVGFDRGREWGFAQSALIPIWLEHERLKGGVEMAYRNL
;
A
#
# COMPACT_ATOMS: atom_id res chain seq x y z
N MET A 1 67.09 -70.87 0.37
CA MET A 1 66.48 -69.51 0.37
C MET A 1 65.07 -69.59 -0.22
N GLN A 2 64.04 -69.87 0.58
CA GLN A 2 62.63 -69.83 0.11
C GLN A 2 61.62 -69.56 1.25
N PHE A 3 62.02 -69.70 2.51
CA PHE A 3 61.14 -69.47 3.68
C PHE A 3 60.90 -68.00 4.08
N SER A 4 61.64 -67.04 3.53
CA SER A 4 61.53 -65.62 3.92
C SER A 4 60.50 -64.81 3.10
N ARG A 5 60.06 -65.32 1.95
CA ARG A 5 59.10 -64.61 1.08
C ARG A 5 57.63 -64.86 1.44
N VAL A 6 57.33 -66.00 2.06
CA VAL A 6 55.96 -66.40 2.41
C VAL A 6 55.47 -65.67 3.67
N THR A 7 56.34 -65.47 4.66
CA THR A 7 56.02 -64.72 5.89
C THR A 7 55.77 -63.23 5.63
N GLY A 8 56.49 -62.60 4.69
CA GLY A 8 56.24 -61.22 4.30
C GLY A 8 54.88 -61.02 3.61
N ALA A 9 54.45 -61.98 2.78
CA ALA A 9 53.15 -61.93 2.09
C ALA A 9 51.97 -62.11 3.06
N VAL A 10 52.10 -62.98 4.07
CA VAL A 10 51.03 -63.22 5.07
C VAL A 10 50.85 -62.02 6.00
N VAL A 11 51.94 -61.34 6.40
CA VAL A 11 51.85 -60.13 7.24
C VAL A 11 51.26 -58.95 6.47
N LEU A 12 51.60 -58.80 5.19
CA LEU A 12 51.02 -57.75 4.33
C LEU A 12 49.53 -58.00 4.08
N LEU A 13 49.10 -59.25 3.89
CA LEU A 13 47.69 -59.60 3.68
C LEU A 13 46.86 -59.37 4.95
N ALA A 14 47.42 -59.65 6.14
CA ALA A 14 46.77 -59.39 7.43
C ALA A 14 46.65 -57.89 7.74
N LEU A 15 47.62 -57.06 7.33
CA LEU A 15 47.54 -55.60 7.48
C LEU A 15 46.55 -54.97 6.49
N ILE A 16 46.45 -55.49 5.27
CA ILE A 16 45.46 -55.02 4.28
C ILE A 16 44.04 -55.43 4.70
N PHE A 17 43.83 -56.64 5.25
CA PHE A 17 42.54 -57.04 5.80
C PHE A 17 42.18 -56.26 7.08
N GLY A 18 43.15 -56.00 7.96
CA GLY A 18 42.95 -55.18 9.16
C GLY A 18 42.59 -53.72 8.84
N ALA A 19 43.20 -53.14 7.79
CA ALA A 19 42.88 -51.80 7.31
C ALA A 19 41.51 -51.72 6.61
N LEU A 20 41.05 -52.79 5.96
CA LEU A 20 39.72 -52.87 5.34
C LEU A 20 38.58 -53.06 6.35
N VAL A 21 38.86 -53.58 7.55
CA VAL A 21 37.84 -53.71 8.62
C VAL A 21 37.67 -52.40 9.42
N SER A 22 38.58 -51.44 9.28
CA SER A 22 38.43 -50.09 9.84
C SER A 22 37.75 -49.12 8.87
N ILE A 23 36.92 -49.63 7.95
CA ILE A 23 35.89 -48.81 7.31
C ILE A 23 34.92 -48.45 8.41
N LYS A 24 34.90 -47.16 8.76
CA LYS A 24 34.02 -46.55 9.73
C LYS A 24 32.66 -47.25 9.70
N VAL A 25 32.32 -47.94 10.78
CA VAL A 25 30.91 -48.10 11.17
C VAL A 25 30.46 -46.70 11.58
N SER A 26 30.26 -45.85 10.58
CA SER A 26 29.37 -44.72 10.71
C SER A 26 28.02 -45.38 10.95
N ARG A 27 27.67 -45.56 12.23
CA ARG A 27 26.26 -45.69 12.58
C ARG A 27 25.61 -44.49 11.92
N ALA A 28 24.83 -44.72 10.87
CA ALA A 28 23.87 -43.74 10.43
C ALA A 28 23.04 -43.45 11.68
N GLN A 29 23.32 -42.34 12.34
CA GLN A 29 22.30 -41.68 13.11
C GLN A 29 21.22 -41.44 12.07
N SER A 30 20.13 -42.21 12.11
CA SER A 30 18.87 -41.70 11.59
C SER A 30 18.75 -40.35 12.27
N ALA A 31 18.91 -39.28 11.50
CA ALA A 31 18.52 -37.97 11.96
C ALA A 31 17.08 -38.18 12.44
N VAL A 32 16.88 -38.10 13.74
CA VAL A 32 15.55 -37.92 14.28
C VAL A 32 15.20 -36.54 13.75
N GLU A 33 14.56 -36.52 12.59
CA GLU A 33 13.99 -35.32 12.01
C GLU A 33 12.90 -34.94 13.01
N GLU A 34 13.26 -34.09 13.97
CA GLU A 34 12.26 -33.42 14.79
C GLU A 34 11.34 -32.75 13.79
N GLN A 35 10.10 -33.22 13.73
CA GLN A 35 9.06 -32.56 12.98
C GLN A 35 8.79 -31.24 13.69
N ILE A 36 9.56 -30.22 13.35
CA ILE A 36 9.34 -28.85 13.79
C ILE A 36 8.08 -28.40 13.07
N VAL A 37 6.94 -28.56 13.72
CA VAL A 37 5.69 -27.96 13.26
C VAL A 37 5.79 -26.47 13.57
N VAL A 38 6.28 -25.71 12.60
CA VAL A 38 6.19 -24.25 12.63
C VAL A 38 4.72 -23.90 12.41
N THR A 39 3.96 -23.75 13.50
CA THR A 39 2.63 -23.16 13.46
C THR A 39 2.80 -21.66 13.29
N GLY A 40 2.85 -21.19 12.04
CA GLY A 40 2.68 -19.78 11.74
C GLY A 40 1.26 -19.34 12.07
N GLU A 41 1.10 -18.12 12.57
CA GLU A 41 -0.22 -17.50 12.66
C GLU A 41 -0.80 -17.37 11.24
N GLU A 42 -2.01 -17.88 11.03
CA GLU A 42 -2.68 -17.79 9.74
C GLU A 42 -2.96 -16.32 9.46
N VAL A 43 -2.34 -15.77 8.41
CA VAL A 43 -2.49 -14.35 8.09
C VAL A 43 -3.95 -14.13 7.65
N PRO A 44 -4.66 -13.16 8.26
CA PRO A 44 -6.07 -12.92 7.97
C PRO A 44 -6.35 -12.80 6.47
N SER A 45 -7.36 -13.54 5.99
CA SER A 45 -7.84 -13.53 4.61
C SER A 45 -9.26 -12.93 4.55
N ALA A 46 -9.50 -12.06 3.58
CA ALA A 46 -10.79 -11.45 3.33
C ALA A 46 -11.51 -12.22 2.21
N TYR A 47 -12.60 -12.91 2.54
CA TYR A 47 -13.51 -13.50 1.53
C TYR A 47 -12.81 -14.41 0.50
N GLY A 48 -11.82 -15.19 0.94
CA GLY A 48 -11.06 -16.11 0.10
C GLY A 48 -9.88 -15.47 -0.64
N ALA A 49 -9.63 -14.17 -0.46
CA ALA A 49 -8.49 -13.49 -1.06
C ALA A 49 -7.18 -13.92 -0.38
N PRO A 50 -6.08 -14.07 -1.14
CA PRO A 50 -4.78 -14.31 -0.53
C PRO A 50 -4.43 -13.21 0.47
N PRO A 51 -3.63 -13.50 1.51
CA PRO A 51 -3.25 -12.51 2.52
C PRO A 51 -2.48 -11.30 1.98
N GLY A 52 -1.91 -11.42 0.77
CA GLY A 52 -1.30 -10.31 0.03
C GLY A 52 -2.30 -9.21 -0.35
N PHE A 53 -3.54 -9.60 -0.67
CA PHE A 53 -4.59 -8.71 -1.13
C PHE A 53 -5.55 -8.27 -0.02
N SER A 54 -5.55 -8.99 1.11
CA SER A 54 -6.43 -8.74 2.28
C SER A 54 -5.88 -7.69 3.25
N ARG A 55 -5.29 -6.61 2.73
CA ARG A 55 -4.60 -5.54 3.50
C ARG A 55 -4.89 -4.15 2.91
N SER A 56 -4.70 -3.10 3.71
CA SER A 56 -4.91 -1.69 3.31
C SER A 56 -4.11 -1.31 2.04
N ARG A 57 -2.82 -1.67 1.99
CA ARG A 57 -1.94 -1.38 0.86
C ARG A 57 -1.38 -2.65 0.25
N PHE A 58 -1.69 -2.88 -1.02
CA PHE A 58 -1.10 -3.97 -1.81
C PHE A 58 0.35 -3.62 -2.18
N SER A 59 0.54 -2.40 -2.67
CA SER A 59 1.83 -1.75 -2.89
C SER A 59 1.76 -0.28 -2.44
N PRO A 60 2.89 0.46 -2.35
CA PRO A 60 2.89 1.90 -2.11
C PRO A 60 1.89 2.71 -2.94
N THR A 61 1.69 2.38 -4.23
CA THR A 61 0.81 3.12 -5.14
C THR A 61 -0.56 2.48 -5.38
N THR A 62 -0.81 1.26 -4.88
CA THR A 62 -2.03 0.51 -5.20
C THR A 62 -2.64 -0.24 -4.02
N THR A 63 -3.96 -0.32 -4.05
CA THR A 63 -4.82 -1.06 -3.12
C THR A 63 -5.66 -2.01 -3.92
N ALA A 64 -5.87 -3.24 -3.44
CA ALA A 64 -6.46 -4.29 -4.26
C ALA A 64 -7.90 -4.67 -3.89
N TYR A 65 -8.18 -4.86 -2.60
CA TYR A 65 -9.41 -5.48 -2.14
C TYR A 65 -9.89 -4.85 -0.82
N VAL A 66 -10.57 -5.63 0.02
CA VAL A 66 -11.06 -5.20 1.34
C VAL A 66 -10.30 -5.89 2.47
N LEU A 67 -10.28 -5.25 3.65
CA LEU A 67 -9.83 -5.90 4.87
C LEU A 67 -10.79 -7.02 5.31
N PRO A 68 -10.27 -8.04 6.01
CA PRO A 68 -11.11 -9.06 6.65
C PRO A 68 -12.09 -8.43 7.65
N PRO A 69 -13.30 -8.99 7.84
CA PRO A 69 -14.25 -8.47 8.82
C PRO A 69 -13.67 -8.40 10.23
N GLY A 70 -13.78 -7.23 10.85
CA GLY A 70 -13.22 -6.95 12.18
C GLY A 70 -11.73 -6.64 12.20
N ALA A 71 -11.01 -6.77 11.07
CA ALA A 71 -9.63 -6.33 10.98
C ALA A 71 -9.56 -4.79 10.99
N VAL A 72 -8.56 -4.26 11.70
CA VAL A 72 -8.28 -2.83 11.78
C VAL A 72 -6.87 -2.59 11.30
N TYR A 73 -6.71 -1.63 10.40
CA TYR A 73 -5.43 -1.06 10.01
C TYR A 73 -5.34 0.35 10.60
N ALA A 74 -4.19 0.68 11.15
CA ALA A 74 -3.86 2.04 11.57
C ALA A 74 -2.45 2.36 11.05
N GLY A 75 -2.31 3.51 10.39
CA GLY A 75 -1.09 3.95 9.73
C GLY A 75 -0.78 5.40 10.02
N ILE A 76 0.50 5.72 10.10
CA ILE A 76 1.02 7.08 10.06
C ILE A 76 2.05 7.12 8.94
N ILE A 77 1.87 8.06 8.03
CA ILE A 77 2.76 8.30 6.91
C ILE A 77 3.37 9.68 7.08
N TYR A 78 4.68 9.75 6.87
CA TYR A 78 5.41 11.00 6.81
C TYR A 78 6.07 11.09 5.43
N GLU A 79 5.79 12.19 4.74
CA GLU A 79 6.43 12.53 3.48
C GLU A 79 7.13 13.87 3.61
N GLY A 80 8.36 13.97 3.08
CA GLY A 80 9.10 15.22 3.10
C GLY A 80 10.12 15.30 1.98
N ASP A 81 10.25 16.50 1.40
CA ASP A 81 11.19 16.76 0.32
C ASP A 81 12.56 17.20 0.86
N ALA A 82 13.54 16.29 0.82
CA ALA A 82 14.89 16.59 1.32
C ALA A 82 15.74 17.47 0.37
N PHE A 83 15.40 17.56 -0.92
CA PHE A 83 16.29 18.11 -1.96
C PHE A 83 15.64 19.13 -2.93
N ARG A 84 14.45 19.67 -2.62
CA ARG A 84 13.85 20.75 -3.43
C ARG A 84 14.52 22.10 -3.10
N HIS A 85 14.55 23.00 -4.09
CA HIS A 85 14.99 24.39 -3.86
C HIS A 85 13.86 25.14 -3.14
N GLY A 86 13.93 25.25 -1.81
CA GLY A 86 12.94 25.94 -0.98
C GLY A 86 12.90 25.39 0.46
N PRO A 87 12.08 25.98 1.35
CA PRO A 87 11.72 25.34 2.61
C PRO A 87 11.13 23.94 2.35
N PRO A 88 11.45 22.93 3.17
CA PRO A 88 10.89 21.60 3.00
C PRO A 88 9.39 21.59 3.28
N ASP A 89 8.66 20.88 2.41
CA ASP A 89 7.27 20.52 2.64
C ASP A 89 7.28 19.26 3.50
N HIS A 90 6.46 19.26 4.55
CA HIS A 90 6.26 18.08 5.38
C HIS A 90 4.79 17.74 5.41
N LEU A 91 4.46 16.52 5.01
CA LEU A 91 3.11 15.98 5.06
C LEU A 91 3.07 14.85 6.09
N PHE A 92 2.05 14.89 6.92
CA PHE A 92 1.72 13.85 7.88
C PHE A 92 0.31 13.36 7.57
N THR A 93 0.18 12.06 7.34
CA THR A 93 -1.11 11.43 7.06
C THR A 93 -1.36 10.34 8.08
N GLU A 94 -2.46 10.46 8.82
CA GLU A 94 -2.93 9.43 9.75
C GLU A 94 -4.13 8.72 9.12
N GLU A 95 -4.11 7.40 9.08
CA GLU A 95 -5.18 6.58 8.49
C GLU A 95 -5.64 5.52 9.48
N VAL A 96 -6.96 5.33 9.57
CA VAL A 96 -7.57 4.18 10.23
C VAL A 96 -8.56 3.54 9.29
N GLU A 97 -8.36 2.26 8.96
CA GLU A 97 -9.27 1.46 8.14
C GLU A 97 -9.84 0.30 8.96
N VAL A 98 -11.12 0.03 8.79
CA VAL A 98 -11.82 -1.11 9.40
C VAL A 98 -12.50 -1.95 8.32
N GLY A 99 -12.21 -3.25 8.32
CA GLY A 99 -12.94 -4.24 7.54
C GLY A 99 -14.29 -4.56 8.18
N LEU A 100 -15.37 -4.44 7.41
CA LEU A 100 -16.73 -4.74 7.86
C LEU A 100 -17.24 -6.04 7.21
N PRO A 101 -18.28 -6.67 7.78
CA PRO A 101 -18.98 -7.77 7.13
C PRO A 101 -19.52 -7.38 5.75
N HIS A 102 -19.90 -8.39 4.96
CA HIS A 102 -20.47 -8.21 3.62
C HIS A 102 -19.57 -7.48 2.61
N ARG A 103 -18.25 -7.74 2.65
CA ARG A 103 -17.25 -7.27 1.68
C ARG A 103 -17.11 -5.76 1.65
N PHE A 104 -17.24 -5.13 2.81
CA PHE A 104 -17.21 -3.68 2.93
C PHE A 104 -16.04 -3.25 3.80
N GLY A 105 -15.47 -2.07 3.52
CA GLY A 105 -14.44 -1.45 4.33
C GLY A 105 -14.70 0.04 4.46
N VAL A 106 -14.33 0.62 5.60
CA VAL A 106 -14.37 2.07 5.82
C VAL A 106 -13.00 2.53 6.28
N ALA A 107 -12.52 3.63 5.72
CA ALA A 107 -11.33 4.29 6.22
C ALA A 107 -11.61 5.76 6.56
N PHE A 108 -10.79 6.28 7.45
CA PHE A 108 -10.72 7.68 7.81
C PHE A 108 -9.29 8.14 7.67
N GLU A 109 -9.08 9.25 6.97
CA GLU A 109 -7.76 9.84 6.79
C GLU A 109 -7.75 11.27 7.34
N LEU A 110 -6.69 11.62 8.06
CA LEU A 110 -6.38 13.00 8.45
C LEU A 110 -5.04 13.37 7.83
N SER A 111 -5.04 14.41 7.00
CA SER A 111 -3.83 14.97 6.40
C SER A 111 -3.47 16.29 7.06
N GLN A 112 -2.22 16.44 7.45
CA GLN A 112 -1.65 17.62 8.07
C GLN A 112 -0.40 18.02 7.29
N GLU A 113 -0.18 19.32 7.17
CA GLU A 113 0.99 19.82 6.45
C GLU A 113 1.71 20.90 7.26
N ARG A 114 3.04 20.89 7.13
CA ARG A 114 3.91 21.97 7.56
C ARG A 114 4.60 22.56 6.35
N PHE A 115 4.34 23.83 6.07
CA PHE A 115 4.93 24.55 4.98
C PHE A 115 5.40 25.93 5.44
N ASN A 116 6.66 26.27 5.13
CA ASN A 116 7.24 27.60 5.40
C ASN A 116 7.03 28.14 6.84
N GLY A 117 6.98 27.24 7.84
CA GLY A 117 6.77 27.59 9.25
C GLY A 117 5.32 27.48 9.75
N ASP A 118 4.36 27.48 8.84
CA ASP A 118 2.94 27.26 9.14
C ASP A 118 2.66 25.76 9.28
N PHE A 119 1.74 25.42 10.18
CA PHE A 119 1.25 24.06 10.37
C PHE A 119 -0.28 24.11 10.36
N GLN A 120 -0.90 23.23 9.58
CA GLN A 120 -2.36 23.15 9.53
C GLN A 120 -2.85 21.72 9.27
N ASN A 121 -4.10 21.48 9.64
CA ASN A 121 -4.84 20.34 9.13
C ASN A 121 -5.29 20.68 7.71
N LYS A 122 -4.80 19.91 6.75
CA LYS A 122 -5.03 20.09 5.32
C LYS A 122 -6.43 19.61 4.95
N SER A 123 -6.70 18.34 5.25
CA SER A 123 -7.94 17.66 4.90
C SER A 123 -8.27 16.55 5.89
N PHE A 124 -9.55 16.20 5.91
CA PHE A 124 -10.05 14.97 6.52
C PHE A 124 -10.82 14.22 5.45
N SER A 125 -10.70 12.91 5.33
CA SER A 125 -11.47 12.14 4.36
C SER A 125 -12.13 10.91 4.97
N VAL A 126 -13.22 10.51 4.32
CA VAL A 126 -13.94 9.27 4.63
C VAL A 126 -13.97 8.44 3.36
N GLU A 127 -13.45 7.23 3.46
CA GLU A 127 -13.37 6.28 2.36
C GLU A 127 -14.30 5.10 2.60
N ALA A 128 -14.94 4.62 1.55
CA ALA A 128 -15.73 3.40 1.53
C ALA A 128 -15.22 2.47 0.42
N ARG A 129 -15.05 1.20 0.75
CA ARG A 129 -14.69 0.14 -0.19
C ARG A 129 -15.72 -0.97 -0.20
N TYR A 130 -16.01 -1.49 -1.39
CA TYR A 130 -16.93 -2.61 -1.56
C TYR A 130 -16.46 -3.58 -2.64
N ALA A 131 -16.17 -4.82 -2.24
CA ALA A 131 -15.84 -5.89 -3.17
C ALA A 131 -17.11 -6.54 -3.75
N LEU A 132 -17.19 -6.57 -5.08
CA LEU A 132 -18.42 -6.97 -5.80
C LEU A 132 -18.75 -8.46 -5.67
N ALA A 133 -17.76 -9.30 -5.43
CA ALA A 133 -17.91 -10.74 -5.20
C ALA A 133 -16.83 -11.24 -4.26
N ASP A 134 -16.98 -12.47 -3.75
CA ASP A 134 -15.88 -13.15 -3.08
C ASP A 134 -14.71 -13.37 -4.07
N TRP A 135 -13.51 -13.54 -3.54
CA TRP A 135 -12.31 -13.65 -4.37
C TRP A 135 -12.41 -14.81 -5.37
N ASN A 136 -11.92 -14.58 -6.58
CA ASN A 136 -11.93 -15.46 -7.75
C ASN A 136 -13.32 -15.97 -8.17
N LYS A 137 -14.41 -15.31 -7.75
CA LYS A 137 -15.76 -15.63 -8.26
C LYS A 137 -16.06 -14.97 -9.59
N ILE A 138 -15.50 -13.79 -9.84
CA ILE A 138 -15.57 -13.07 -11.11
C ILE A 138 -14.15 -12.57 -11.46
N PRO A 139 -13.82 -12.41 -12.75
CA PRO A 139 -12.47 -12.04 -13.16
C PRO A 139 -12.00 -10.72 -12.53
N LEU A 140 -10.73 -10.64 -12.15
CA LEU A 140 -10.05 -9.42 -11.68
C LEU A 140 -10.58 -8.83 -10.37
N ASN A 141 -11.43 -9.57 -9.64
CA ASN A 141 -11.88 -9.22 -8.29
C ASN A 141 -12.28 -7.73 -8.11
N PRO A 142 -13.17 -7.20 -8.98
CA PRO A 142 -13.46 -5.78 -9.02
C PRO A 142 -14.00 -5.29 -7.68
N THR A 143 -13.37 -4.23 -7.17
CA THR A 143 -13.71 -3.57 -5.92
C THR A 143 -13.95 -2.09 -6.18
N LEU A 144 -15.08 -1.59 -5.71
CA LEU A 144 -15.43 -0.18 -5.80
C LEU A 144 -14.84 0.55 -4.60
N PHE A 145 -14.31 1.75 -4.87
CA PHE A 145 -13.81 2.67 -3.87
C PHE A 145 -14.46 4.03 -4.10
N ALA A 146 -14.90 4.65 -3.01
CA ALA A 146 -15.41 6.01 -3.02
C ALA A 146 -14.85 6.75 -1.81
N GLU A 147 -14.35 7.95 -2.02
CA GLU A 147 -13.82 8.82 -0.98
C GLU A 147 -14.48 10.19 -1.08
N TYR A 148 -14.80 10.77 0.08
CA TYR A 148 -15.14 12.17 0.20
C TYR A 148 -14.11 12.86 1.06
N LYS A 149 -13.47 13.89 0.51
CA LYS A 149 -12.39 14.65 1.11
C LYS A 149 -12.93 16.02 1.49
N PHE A 150 -12.87 16.33 2.78
CA PHE A 150 -13.21 17.63 3.35
C PHE A 150 -11.97 18.51 3.38
N GLY A 151 -11.99 19.63 2.65
CA GLY A 151 -10.95 20.65 2.75
C GLY A 151 -11.10 21.41 4.05
N THR A 152 -10.17 21.23 4.99
CA THR A 152 -10.24 21.89 6.31
C THR A 152 -9.23 23.04 6.43
N GLY A 153 -8.11 22.94 5.72
CA GLY A 153 -7.07 23.96 5.67
C GLY A 153 -7.21 24.93 4.50
N ARG A 154 -6.18 25.74 4.31
CA ARG A 154 -6.00 26.68 3.19
C ARG A 154 -4.98 26.14 2.20
N ILE A 155 -5.03 26.58 0.95
CA ILE A 155 -4.03 26.22 -0.05
C ILE A 155 -2.74 27.01 0.24
N LEU A 156 -1.69 26.36 0.74
CA LEU A 156 -0.39 27.01 1.00
C LEU A 156 0.56 26.97 -0.22
N HIS A 157 0.23 26.17 -1.23
CA HIS A 157 1.01 26.05 -2.47
C HIS A 157 0.51 27.06 -3.53
N GLY A 158 1.41 27.52 -4.40
CA GLY A 158 1.08 28.33 -5.57
C GLY A 158 0.30 27.56 -6.67
N GLU A 159 -0.34 26.45 -6.33
CA GLU A 159 -1.25 25.69 -7.19
C GLU A 159 -2.58 26.43 -7.25
N ARG A 160 -2.61 27.57 -7.95
CA ARG A 160 -3.81 28.40 -8.09
C ARG A 160 -4.37 28.26 -9.52
N PRO A 161 -5.66 27.94 -9.68
CA PRO A 161 -6.44 28.48 -10.80
C PRO A 161 -6.42 30.02 -10.75
N PRO A 162 -6.62 30.73 -11.87
CA PRO A 162 -6.51 32.19 -11.91
C PRO A 162 -7.33 32.86 -10.80
N GLU A 163 -6.68 33.68 -9.97
CA GLU A 163 -7.27 34.39 -8.81
C GLU A 163 -8.59 35.09 -9.14
N GLU A 164 -8.69 35.59 -10.37
CA GLU A 164 -9.83 36.33 -10.89
C GLU A 164 -11.09 35.46 -11.06
N GLU A 165 -10.95 34.18 -11.39
CA GLU A 165 -12.10 33.30 -11.63
C GLU A 165 -12.78 32.91 -10.31
N MET A 166 -11.99 32.59 -9.29
CA MET A 166 -12.53 32.21 -7.97
C MET A 166 -13.16 33.41 -7.23
N ALA A 167 -12.55 34.60 -7.33
CA ALA A 167 -13.10 35.81 -6.74
C ALA A 167 -14.45 36.21 -7.35
N ASN A 168 -14.58 36.08 -8.67
CA ASN A 168 -15.83 36.37 -9.38
C ASN A 168 -16.94 35.37 -9.06
N GLU A 169 -16.61 34.10 -8.86
CA GLU A 169 -17.59 33.07 -8.54
C GLU A 169 -18.09 33.14 -7.09
N GLU A 170 -17.21 33.47 -6.14
CA GLU A 170 -17.60 33.71 -4.75
C GLU A 170 -18.50 34.94 -4.62
N MET A 171 -18.20 36.00 -5.36
CA MET A 171 -19.06 37.17 -5.53
C MET A 171 -20.44 36.80 -6.09
N ALA A 172 -20.47 35.96 -7.15
CA ALA A 172 -21.72 35.48 -7.73
C ALA A 172 -22.56 34.64 -6.74
N ARG A 173 -21.89 33.82 -5.92
CA ARG A 173 -22.55 33.00 -4.87
C ARG A 173 -23.11 33.86 -3.74
N ARG A 174 -22.37 34.86 -3.26
CA ARG A 174 -22.83 35.78 -2.20
C ARG A 174 -24.02 36.63 -2.68
N GLN A 175 -24.00 37.08 -3.94
CA GLN A 175 -25.15 37.72 -4.59
C GLN A 175 -26.37 36.79 -4.70
N HIS A 176 -26.16 35.52 -5.07
CA HIS A 176 -27.25 34.54 -5.17
C HIS A 176 -27.88 34.22 -3.81
N LEU A 177 -27.13 34.37 -2.71
CA LEU A 177 -27.57 34.08 -1.34
C LEU A 177 -28.05 35.31 -0.57
N ASN A 178 -28.08 36.51 -1.17
CA ASN A 178 -28.49 37.78 -0.53
C ASN A 178 -27.76 38.05 0.81
N LEU A 179 -26.46 37.77 0.86
CA LEU A 179 -25.61 38.15 2.00
C LEU A 179 -25.22 39.64 1.87
N GLU A 180 -25.04 40.33 3.00
CA GLU A 180 -24.74 41.77 3.04
C GLU A 180 -23.46 42.14 2.25
N PRO A 181 -23.32 43.41 1.79
CA PRO A 181 -22.20 43.83 0.97
C PRO A 181 -20.85 43.61 1.66
N PHE A 182 -19.94 43.06 0.88
CA PHE A 182 -18.58 42.66 1.21
C PHE A 182 -17.71 43.89 1.55
N ASP A 183 -17.03 43.87 2.70
CA ASP A 183 -16.07 44.91 3.08
C ASP A 183 -14.72 44.57 2.44
N GLU A 184 -14.51 45.03 1.20
CA GLU A 184 -13.36 44.66 0.33
C GLU A 184 -12.01 44.89 1.02
N GLU A 185 -11.88 45.93 1.84
CA GLU A 185 -10.64 46.26 2.56
C GLU A 185 -10.34 45.30 3.71
N ALA A 186 -11.36 44.70 4.36
CA ALA A 186 -11.17 43.77 5.47
C ALA A 186 -10.85 42.33 5.00
N GLU A 187 -11.36 41.92 3.83
CA GLU A 187 -11.08 40.59 3.25
C GLU A 187 -9.79 40.56 2.41
N MET A 188 -9.39 41.66 1.77
CA MET A 188 -8.07 41.77 1.12
C MET A 188 -6.90 41.65 2.12
N GLU A 189 -7.08 42.05 3.39
CA GLU A 189 -6.11 41.80 4.46
C GLU A 189 -6.21 40.37 5.05
N ALA A 190 -7.30 39.63 4.79
CA ALA A 190 -7.61 38.38 5.50
C ALA A 190 -7.28 37.07 4.75
N GLU A 191 -7.08 37.04 3.43
CA GLU A 191 -6.92 35.74 2.75
C GLU A 191 -5.95 35.73 1.57
N ALA A 192 -4.64 35.67 1.88
CA ALA A 192 -3.61 35.39 0.89
C ALA A 192 -3.69 33.95 0.32
N ASN A 193 -4.42 33.04 0.97
CA ASN A 193 -4.50 31.62 0.64
C ASN A 193 -5.96 31.12 0.75
N PRO A 194 -6.64 30.79 -0.36
CA PRO A 194 -8.03 30.33 -0.34
C PRO A 194 -8.19 29.00 0.40
N LYS A 195 -9.39 28.74 0.94
CA LYS A 195 -9.72 27.45 1.58
C LYS A 195 -9.57 26.29 0.59
N MET A 196 -9.05 25.15 1.06
CA MET A 196 -9.03 23.91 0.27
C MET A 196 -10.46 23.49 -0.11
N PRO A 197 -10.70 23.13 -1.39
CA PRO A 197 -11.99 22.63 -1.81
C PRO A 197 -12.26 21.25 -1.20
N ASP A 198 -13.54 20.94 -1.04
CA ASP A 198 -13.97 19.55 -0.84
C ASP A 198 -13.85 18.82 -2.18
N ALA A 199 -13.61 17.51 -2.15
CA ALA A 199 -13.52 16.69 -3.35
C ALA A 199 -14.16 15.31 -3.15
N TYR A 200 -14.59 14.70 -4.24
CA TYR A 200 -14.94 13.29 -4.24
C TYR A 200 -14.05 12.52 -5.21
N GLU A 201 -13.62 11.34 -4.79
CA GLU A 201 -12.82 10.44 -5.60
C GLU A 201 -13.52 9.09 -5.73
N PHE A 202 -13.56 8.57 -6.95
CA PHE A 202 -14.01 7.22 -7.24
C PHE A 202 -12.86 6.41 -7.81
N ARG A 203 -12.66 5.20 -7.30
CA ARG A 203 -11.71 4.24 -7.88
C ARG A 203 -12.37 2.91 -8.21
N LEU A 204 -11.94 2.31 -9.31
CA LEU A 204 -12.15 0.91 -9.61
C LEU A 204 -10.84 0.17 -9.35
N LEU A 205 -10.84 -0.70 -8.36
CA LEU A 205 -9.70 -1.54 -8.01
C LEU A 205 -9.89 -2.91 -8.67
N LEU A 206 -8.87 -3.35 -9.40
CA LEU A 206 -8.80 -4.65 -10.03
C LEU A 206 -7.58 -5.37 -9.47
N ALA A 207 -7.72 -6.66 -9.18
CA ALA A 207 -6.62 -7.44 -8.64
C ALA A 207 -6.75 -8.92 -9.01
N GLU A 208 -5.61 -9.55 -9.27
CA GLU A 208 -5.55 -10.96 -9.65
C GLU A 208 -4.23 -11.58 -9.17
N ASP A 209 -4.28 -12.86 -8.78
CA ASP A 209 -3.10 -13.67 -8.53
C ASP A 209 -2.92 -14.66 -9.68
N PHE A 210 -1.95 -14.40 -10.55
CA PHE A 210 -1.66 -15.24 -11.70
C PHE A 210 -0.79 -16.42 -11.28
N GLY A 211 -1.45 -17.53 -10.94
CA GLY A 211 -0.81 -18.82 -10.70
C GLY A 211 0.16 -18.82 -9.52
N GLU A 212 -0.17 -18.05 -8.47
CA GLU A 212 0.58 -17.95 -7.19
C GLU A 212 2.01 -17.46 -7.37
N ARG A 213 2.27 -16.71 -8.45
CA ARG A 213 3.61 -16.22 -8.82
C ARG A 213 3.64 -14.73 -9.08
N VAL A 214 2.60 -14.21 -9.71
CA VAL A 214 2.51 -12.80 -10.07
C VAL A 214 1.22 -12.27 -9.50
N GLU A 215 1.37 -11.54 -8.40
CA GLU A 215 0.28 -10.77 -7.84
C GLU A 215 0.21 -9.44 -8.58
N TRP A 216 -0.96 -9.11 -9.10
CA TRP A 216 -1.17 -7.90 -9.90
C TRP A 216 -2.35 -7.10 -9.36
N ALA A 217 -2.21 -5.78 -9.35
CA ALA A 217 -3.30 -4.86 -9.01
C ALA A 217 -3.28 -3.63 -9.93
N MET A 218 -4.47 -3.08 -10.19
CA MET A 218 -4.66 -1.85 -10.95
C MET A 218 -5.82 -1.04 -10.38
N ASN A 219 -5.56 0.24 -10.16
CA ASN A 219 -6.51 1.22 -9.67
C ASN A 219 -6.77 2.24 -10.78
N TRP A 220 -7.97 2.26 -11.33
CA TRP A 220 -8.44 3.40 -12.12
C TRP A 220 -9.08 4.40 -11.17
N PHE A 221 -8.75 5.68 -11.29
CA PHE A 221 -9.28 6.71 -10.40
C PHE A 221 -9.80 7.94 -11.16
N PHE A 222 -10.76 8.60 -10.55
CA PHE A 222 -11.37 9.85 -10.99
C PHE A 222 -11.66 10.70 -9.75
N GLU A 223 -11.07 11.88 -9.68
CA GLU A 223 -11.29 12.88 -8.63
C GLU A 223 -11.91 14.14 -9.23
N GLN A 224 -12.85 14.73 -8.49
CA GLN A 224 -13.51 15.97 -8.87
C GLN A 224 -13.74 16.83 -7.63
N GLU A 225 -13.26 18.07 -7.71
CA GLU A 225 -13.52 19.09 -6.70
C GLU A 225 -14.98 19.54 -6.73
N VAL A 226 -15.54 19.83 -5.54
CA VAL A 226 -16.92 20.26 -5.33
C VAL A 226 -16.99 21.78 -5.45
N GLY A 227 -17.85 22.27 -6.35
CA GLY A 227 -17.93 23.68 -6.74
C GLY A 227 -17.60 23.78 -8.23
N PHE A 228 -18.61 24.03 -9.05
CA PHE A 228 -18.57 23.86 -10.51
C PHE A 228 -17.39 24.63 -11.14
N ASP A 229 -16.67 23.96 -12.05
CA ASP A 229 -15.48 24.43 -12.78
C ASP A 229 -14.12 24.31 -12.05
N ARG A 230 -14.09 23.60 -10.93
CA ARG A 230 -12.86 23.23 -10.21
C ARG A 230 -12.30 21.86 -10.63
N GLY A 231 -11.01 21.64 -10.31
CA GLY A 231 -10.12 20.66 -10.94
C GLY A 231 -10.70 19.25 -11.10
N ARG A 232 -10.40 18.61 -12.24
CA ARG A 232 -10.76 17.22 -12.55
C ARG A 232 -9.53 16.41 -12.88
N GLU A 233 -9.29 15.41 -12.06
CA GLU A 233 -8.20 14.47 -12.24
C GLU A 233 -8.73 13.07 -12.51
N TRP A 234 -8.01 12.34 -13.34
CA TRP A 234 -8.22 10.95 -13.61
C TRP A 234 -6.89 10.31 -13.96
N GLY A 235 -6.84 9.01 -13.79
CA GLY A 235 -5.62 8.29 -14.08
C GLY A 235 -5.72 6.84 -13.68
N PHE A 236 -4.55 6.21 -13.62
CA PHE A 236 -4.46 4.86 -13.11
C PHE A 236 -3.11 4.62 -12.43
N ALA A 237 -3.11 3.72 -11.46
CA ALA A 237 -1.91 3.12 -10.90
C ALA A 237 -1.98 1.61 -11.10
N GLN A 238 -0.85 0.96 -11.37
CA GLN A 238 -0.77 -0.49 -11.46
C GLN A 238 0.53 -0.99 -10.85
N SER A 239 0.48 -2.22 -10.34
CA SER A 239 1.61 -2.88 -9.72
C SER A 239 1.61 -4.37 -10.05
N ALA A 240 2.80 -4.93 -10.19
CA ALA A 240 3.02 -6.36 -10.36
C ALA A 240 4.13 -6.79 -9.39
N LEU A 241 3.79 -7.68 -8.46
CA LEU A 241 4.65 -8.13 -7.38
C LEU A 241 4.89 -9.65 -7.48
N ILE A 242 6.08 -10.07 -7.09
CA ILE A 242 6.49 -11.48 -7.00
C ILE A 242 7.01 -11.72 -5.57
N PRO A 243 6.50 -12.74 -4.85
CA PRO A 243 7.06 -13.13 -3.56
C PRO A 243 8.47 -13.71 -3.73
N ILE A 244 9.44 -13.23 -2.94
CA ILE A 244 10.83 -13.66 -3.05
C ILE A 244 11.12 -14.75 -2.01
N TRP A 245 11.60 -15.90 -2.50
CA TRP A 245 12.25 -17.00 -1.77
C TRP A 245 11.41 -18.00 -0.96
N LEU A 246 10.21 -17.69 -0.44
CA LEU A 246 9.41 -18.67 0.29
C LEU A 246 7.90 -18.49 0.02
N GLU A 247 7.19 -19.60 -0.21
CA GLU A 247 5.74 -19.68 -0.48
C GLU A 247 4.86 -19.03 0.61
N HIS A 248 5.45 -18.67 1.76
CA HIS A 248 4.76 -18.13 2.93
C HIS A 248 5.38 -16.81 3.46
N GLU A 249 6.36 -16.21 2.76
CA GLU A 249 7.03 -14.99 3.24
C GLU A 249 6.45 -13.67 2.73
N ARG A 250 6.62 -12.63 3.56
CA ARG A 250 6.10 -11.27 3.40
C ARG A 250 6.96 -10.40 2.47
N LEU A 251 8.15 -10.86 2.07
CA LEU A 251 9.05 -10.11 1.21
C LEU A 251 8.64 -10.26 -0.25
N LYS A 252 8.30 -9.14 -0.87
CA LYS A 252 7.88 -9.05 -2.26
C LYS A 252 8.77 -8.07 -3.00
N GLY A 253 9.06 -8.38 -4.26
CA GLY A 253 9.70 -7.45 -5.18
C GLY A 253 8.84 -7.28 -6.42
N GLY A 254 8.84 -6.10 -7.01
CA GLY A 254 7.98 -5.82 -8.14
C GLY A 254 8.22 -4.48 -8.81
N VAL A 255 7.32 -4.17 -9.73
CA VAL A 255 7.32 -2.92 -10.51
C VAL A 255 5.99 -2.21 -10.35
N GLU A 256 6.04 -0.89 -10.35
CA GLU A 256 4.89 -0.01 -10.19
C GLU A 256 4.91 1.07 -11.26
N MET A 257 3.71 1.46 -11.71
CA MET A 257 3.52 2.52 -12.67
C MET A 257 2.27 3.31 -12.28
N ALA A 258 2.36 4.63 -12.31
CA ALA A 258 1.21 5.52 -12.17
C ALA A 258 1.19 6.54 -13.32
N TYR A 259 -0.02 6.87 -13.75
CA TYR A 259 -0.31 7.94 -14.69
C TYR A 259 -1.47 8.78 -14.14
N ARG A 260 -1.38 10.09 -14.33
CA ARG A 260 -2.41 11.07 -13.96
C ARG A 260 -2.45 12.16 -15.04
N ASN A 261 -3.64 12.63 -15.41
CA ASN A 261 -3.73 13.83 -16.22
C ASN A 261 -3.48 15.06 -15.33
N LEU A 262 -2.52 15.89 -15.73
CA LEU A 262 -2.29 17.22 -15.16
C LEU A 262 -3.13 18.25 -15.91
#